data_AF-A0A1I2J3V8-F1
#
_entry.id   AF-A0A1I2J3V8-F1
#
_cell.length_a   1.000
_cell.length_b   1.000
_cell.length_c   1.000
_cell.angle_alpha   90.00
_cell.angle_beta   90.00
_cell.angle_gamma   90.00
#
_symmetry.space_group_name_H-M   'P 1'
#
loop_
_entity.id
_entity.type
_entity.pdbx_description
1 polymer ?
#
loop_
_entity_poly.entity_id
_entity_poly.type
_entity_poly.pdbx_seq_one_letter_code
_entity_poly.pdbx_strand_id
1 'polypeptide(L)'
;MKHLAILFLIALSINGYAQKKINDKGMTHQQERMVYKQWDKNKFTPSTKVLGVQVNPLWFVVWGMHPNYIKTDHRPLSPAGPQTMRIGLTTAMKTTTDNYKKQSDTLNTTALKEYTVHNNIYEPLWDLYYSKELAPVINSTPETFLAGLSPEARQYLIDTKLYERHVIKMAELKERLNLSRSAVAERGNRILYYHKLMLQYRSANEWWLSVRNHVPKGLSIKKKVDPNKESLNLDWTPQTDKELAEKVVREFKYIN
;
A
#
# COMPACT_ATOMS: atom_id res chain seq x y z
N MET A 1 91.83 -12.56 46.92
CA MET A 1 90.37 -12.49 47.15
C MET A 1 89.57 -12.04 45.91
N LYS A 2 90.01 -11.00 45.16
CA LYS A 2 89.28 -10.51 43.96
C LYS A 2 89.08 -11.58 42.86
N HIS A 3 90.10 -12.39 42.58
CA HIS A 3 90.01 -13.45 41.57
C HIS A 3 89.06 -14.59 41.96
N LEU A 4 88.87 -14.84 43.26
CA LEU A 4 87.99 -15.89 43.77
C LEU A 4 86.51 -15.47 43.70
N ALA A 5 86.23 -14.18 43.92
CA ALA A 5 84.91 -13.60 43.72
C ALA A 5 84.49 -13.58 42.24
N ILE A 6 85.44 -13.30 41.34
CA ILE A 6 85.21 -13.35 39.89
C ILE A 6 84.91 -14.78 39.44
N LEU A 7 85.65 -15.78 39.95
CA LEU A 7 85.44 -17.18 39.62
C LEU A 7 84.08 -17.70 40.13
N PHE A 8 83.63 -17.23 41.30
CA PHE A 8 82.30 -17.53 41.85
C PHE A 8 81.16 -16.91 41.02
N LEU A 9 81.33 -15.66 40.55
CA LEU A 9 80.39 -14.99 39.66
C LEU A 9 80.29 -15.67 38.29
N ILE A 10 81.42 -16.15 37.75
CA ILE A 10 81.44 -16.92 36.50
C ILE A 10 80.76 -18.28 36.71
N ALA A 11 80.99 -18.97 37.82
CA ALA A 11 80.31 -20.24 38.13
C ALA A 11 78.79 -20.10 38.26
N LEU A 12 78.29 -18.97 38.78
CA LEU A 12 76.86 -18.66 38.84
C LEU A 12 76.23 -18.41 37.45
N SER A 13 77.01 -17.96 36.47
CA SER A 13 76.52 -17.64 35.12
C SER A 13 76.33 -18.85 34.19
N ILE A 14 76.79 -20.05 34.60
CA ILE A 14 76.74 -21.28 33.76
C ILE A 14 75.36 -21.96 33.79
N ASN A 15 74.43 -21.53 34.65
CA ASN A 15 73.06 -22.09 34.73
C ASN A 15 72.07 -21.47 33.71
N GLY A 16 72.58 -20.75 32.72
CA GLY A 16 71.80 -19.93 31.79
C GLY A 16 71.20 -20.65 30.58
N TYR A 17 70.71 -21.89 30.68
CA TYR A 17 69.88 -22.50 29.63
C TYR A 17 68.84 -23.48 30.22
N ALA A 18 67.86 -22.94 30.95
CA ALA A 18 66.79 -23.74 31.57
C ALA A 18 65.48 -23.79 30.75
N GLN A 19 65.43 -23.23 29.54
CA GLN A 19 64.21 -23.25 28.72
C GLN A 19 64.24 -24.41 27.72
N LYS A 20 63.88 -25.60 28.20
CA LYS A 20 63.54 -26.73 27.33
C LYS A 20 62.11 -26.59 26.85
N LYS A 21 61.85 -26.70 25.54
CA LYS A 21 60.47 -26.78 25.02
C LYS A 21 59.82 -28.04 25.60
N ILE A 22 58.88 -27.85 26.53
CA ILE A 22 58.11 -28.95 27.12
C ILE A 22 57.16 -29.45 26.04
N ASN A 23 57.50 -30.61 25.45
CA ASN A 23 56.60 -31.34 24.56
C ASN A 23 55.79 -32.34 25.37
N ASP A 24 54.78 -31.84 26.09
CA ASP A 24 53.84 -32.71 26.78
C ASP A 24 52.74 -33.17 25.82
N LYS A 25 52.71 -34.48 25.58
CA LYS A 25 51.67 -35.13 24.78
C LYS A 25 50.29 -34.98 25.45
N GLY A 26 50.23 -34.97 26.78
CA GLY A 26 48.98 -34.77 27.54
C GLY A 26 48.33 -33.43 27.22
N MET A 27 49.07 -32.34 27.42
CA MET A 27 48.62 -30.98 27.07
C MET A 27 48.32 -30.81 25.57
N THR A 28 49.17 -31.37 24.69
CA THR A 28 48.95 -31.31 23.23
C THR A 28 47.63 -31.99 22.84
N HIS A 29 47.36 -33.17 23.38
CA HIS A 29 46.11 -33.89 23.13
C HIS A 29 44.90 -33.20 23.76
N GLN A 30 45.07 -32.49 24.88
CA GLN A 30 44.01 -31.68 25.47
C GLN A 30 43.64 -30.50 24.54
N GLN A 31 44.63 -29.76 24.04
CA GLN A 31 44.43 -28.62 23.13
C GLN A 31 43.82 -29.04 21.79
N GLU A 32 44.31 -30.12 21.19
CA GLU A 32 43.77 -30.68 19.94
C GLU A 32 42.28 -31.03 20.02
N ARG A 33 41.81 -31.40 21.22
CA ARG A 33 40.42 -31.75 21.52
C ARG A 33 39.55 -30.57 21.91
N MET A 34 40.09 -29.37 22.05
CA MET A 34 39.25 -28.18 22.29
C MET A 34 38.71 -27.59 20.97
N VAL A 35 39.32 -27.92 19.84
CA VAL A 35 39.10 -27.19 18.58
C VAL A 35 38.50 -28.06 17.46
N TYR A 36 39.16 -29.15 17.02
CA TYR A 36 38.70 -29.82 15.78
C TYR A 36 39.00 -31.33 15.64
N LYS A 37 39.94 -31.93 16.39
CA LYS A 37 40.27 -33.37 16.18
C LYS A 37 39.19 -34.30 16.75
N GLN A 38 39.01 -35.47 16.14
CA GLN A 38 38.08 -36.50 16.60
C GLN A 38 38.41 -36.97 18.03
N TRP A 39 37.37 -37.23 18.82
CA TRP A 39 37.50 -37.77 20.16
C TRP A 39 38.07 -39.19 20.09
N ASP A 40 39.29 -39.37 20.61
CA ASP A 40 39.96 -40.67 20.61
C ASP A 40 40.33 -41.09 22.04
N LYS A 41 39.66 -42.12 22.56
CA LYS A 41 39.90 -42.64 23.92
C LYS A 41 41.30 -43.27 24.07
N ASN A 42 41.96 -43.63 22.97
CA ASN A 42 43.25 -44.31 23.02
C ASN A 42 44.43 -43.33 23.13
N LYS A 43 44.20 -42.02 22.91
CA LYS A 43 45.23 -40.96 23.07
C LYS A 43 45.42 -40.50 24.52
N PHE A 44 44.69 -41.06 25.48
CA PHE A 44 44.99 -40.89 26.90
C PHE A 44 46.16 -41.80 27.26
N THR A 45 47.39 -41.40 26.91
CA THR A 45 48.58 -42.22 27.18
C THR A 45 48.71 -42.50 28.68
N PRO A 46 48.38 -43.70 29.18
CA PRO A 46 48.60 -44.04 30.57
C PRO A 46 50.05 -44.50 30.62
N SER A 47 50.99 -43.60 30.93
CA SER A 47 52.36 -44.09 31.11
C SER A 47 52.40 -44.96 32.36
N THR A 48 53.08 -46.09 32.20
CA THR A 48 53.46 -47.13 33.17
C THR A 48 52.63 -47.15 34.47
N LYS A 49 51.75 -48.15 34.58
CA LYS A 49 51.07 -48.47 35.84
C LYS A 49 52.00 -49.33 36.69
N VAL A 50 52.26 -48.92 37.93
CA VAL A 50 52.87 -49.78 38.95
C VAL A 50 51.77 -50.09 39.97
N LEU A 51 51.48 -51.37 40.19
CA LEU A 51 50.40 -51.82 41.09
C LEU A 51 49.03 -51.19 40.79
N GLY A 52 48.73 -50.98 39.50
CA GLY A 52 47.46 -50.38 39.05
C GLY A 52 47.40 -48.85 39.11
N VAL A 53 48.39 -48.19 39.72
CA VAL A 53 48.46 -46.72 39.86
C VAL A 53 49.37 -46.14 38.78
N GLN A 54 48.94 -45.08 38.11
CA GLN A 54 49.74 -44.36 37.12
C GLN A 54 50.85 -43.55 37.80
N VAL A 55 52.10 -43.79 37.40
CA VAL A 55 53.29 -43.19 38.06
C VAL A 55 53.76 -41.92 37.35
N ASN A 56 53.04 -41.44 36.34
CA ASN A 56 53.44 -40.25 35.58
C ASN A 56 52.93 -38.96 36.24
N PRO A 57 53.84 -38.08 36.70
CA PRO A 57 53.43 -36.82 37.34
C PRO A 57 52.69 -35.89 36.37
N LEU A 58 53.11 -35.83 35.09
CA LEU A 58 52.45 -34.98 34.09
C LEU A 58 51.04 -35.48 33.77
N TRP A 59 50.84 -36.80 33.75
CA TRP A 59 49.51 -37.38 33.58
C TRP A 59 48.57 -37.00 34.73
N PHE A 60 49.05 -37.07 35.98
CA PHE A 60 48.24 -36.73 37.15
C PHE A 60 47.81 -35.27 37.15
N VAL A 61 48.73 -34.36 36.80
CA VAL A 61 48.45 -32.92 36.73
C VAL A 61 47.42 -32.58 35.65
N VAL A 62 47.42 -33.27 34.50
CA VAL A 62 46.49 -32.98 33.40
C VAL A 62 45.17 -33.74 33.53
N TRP A 63 45.20 -35.01 33.91
CA TRP A 63 44.05 -35.92 33.85
C TRP A 63 43.58 -36.43 35.21
N GLY A 64 44.47 -36.52 36.20
CA GLY A 64 44.15 -37.01 37.55
C GLY A 64 43.09 -36.16 38.25
N MET A 65 43.08 -34.84 38.00
CA MET A 65 42.06 -33.93 38.53
C MET A 65 40.74 -33.94 37.75
N HIS A 66 40.69 -34.57 36.57
CA HIS A 66 39.53 -34.60 35.69
C HIS A 66 39.19 -36.03 35.22
N PRO A 67 38.84 -36.95 36.15
CA PRO A 67 38.60 -38.37 35.84
C PRO A 67 37.42 -38.61 34.88
N ASN A 68 36.45 -37.70 34.86
CA ASN A 68 35.29 -37.79 33.98
C ASN A 68 35.56 -37.31 32.56
N TYR A 69 36.65 -36.57 32.33
CA TYR A 69 36.97 -36.00 31.02
C TYR A 69 37.17 -37.07 29.95
N ILE A 70 37.62 -38.28 30.33
CA ILE A 70 37.82 -39.42 29.40
C ILE A 70 36.50 -39.98 28.85
N LYS A 71 35.39 -39.77 29.56
CA LYS A 71 34.12 -40.44 29.25
C LYS A 71 33.23 -39.60 28.33
N THR A 72 33.41 -38.28 28.30
CA THR A 72 32.51 -37.33 27.66
C THR A 72 33.25 -36.44 26.65
N ASP A 73 32.68 -36.28 25.47
CA ASP A 73 33.20 -35.36 24.45
C ASP A 73 32.73 -33.94 24.76
N HIS A 74 33.66 -33.07 25.15
CA HIS A 74 33.38 -31.67 25.51
C HIS A 74 33.63 -30.67 24.38
N ARG A 75 33.89 -31.14 23.16
CA ARG A 75 34.16 -30.27 22.01
C ARG A 75 32.98 -29.32 21.75
N PRO A 76 33.20 -27.99 21.76
CA PRO A 76 32.14 -27.04 21.48
C PRO A 76 31.52 -27.22 20.09
N LEU A 77 32.35 -27.62 19.11
CA LEU A 77 31.99 -27.85 17.69
C LEU A 77 31.79 -29.34 17.34
N SER A 78 31.60 -30.24 18.32
CA SER A 78 31.19 -31.62 18.00
C SER A 78 29.77 -31.63 17.39
N PRO A 79 29.34 -32.74 16.75
CA PRO A 79 27.98 -32.83 16.21
C PRO A 79 26.86 -32.54 17.22
N ALA A 80 27.05 -32.92 18.49
CA ALA A 80 26.13 -32.63 19.60
C ALA A 80 26.67 -31.52 20.54
N GLY A 81 27.67 -30.76 20.07
CA GLY A 81 28.33 -29.73 20.84
C GLY A 81 27.46 -28.47 20.97
N PRO A 82 27.62 -27.69 22.06
CA PRO A 82 26.81 -26.51 22.31
C PRO A 82 26.92 -25.44 21.21
N GLN A 83 28.07 -25.28 20.54
CA GLN A 83 28.23 -24.30 19.47
C GLN A 83 27.58 -24.76 18.17
N THR A 84 27.67 -26.06 17.84
CA THR A 84 26.95 -26.62 16.68
C THR A 84 25.44 -26.47 16.84
N MET A 85 24.91 -26.75 18.04
CA MET A 85 23.49 -26.53 18.35
C MET A 85 23.10 -25.06 18.22
N ARG A 86 23.95 -24.13 18.69
CA ARG A 86 23.72 -22.68 18.52
C ARG A 86 23.76 -22.26 17.05
N ILE A 87 24.70 -22.77 16.26
CA ILE A 87 24.77 -22.50 14.81
C ILE A 87 23.53 -23.03 14.10
N GLY A 88 23.09 -24.25 14.44
CA GLY A 88 21.85 -24.83 13.91
C GLY A 88 20.62 -23.97 14.25
N LEU A 89 20.47 -23.59 15.52
CA LEU A 89 19.36 -22.75 15.97
C LEU A 89 19.39 -21.36 15.30
N THR A 90 20.55 -20.69 15.27
CA THR A 90 20.69 -19.38 14.62
C THR A 90 20.44 -19.43 13.13
N THR A 91 20.83 -20.51 12.45
CA THR A 91 20.52 -20.74 11.03
C THR A 91 19.02 -20.91 10.83
N ALA A 92 18.35 -21.70 11.67
CA ALA A 92 16.89 -21.85 11.62
C ALA A 92 16.16 -20.53 11.93
N MET A 93 16.65 -19.73 12.89
CA MET A 93 16.10 -18.40 13.17
C MET A 93 16.35 -17.41 12.03
N LYS A 94 17.47 -17.54 11.32
CA LYS A 94 17.77 -16.72 10.15
C LYS A 94 16.78 -17.02 9.02
N THR A 95 16.50 -18.29 8.74
CA THR A 95 15.54 -18.65 7.67
C THR A 95 14.13 -18.17 7.97
N THR A 96 13.67 -18.26 9.22
CA THR A 96 12.36 -17.70 9.62
C THR A 96 12.35 -16.19 9.47
N THR A 97 13.39 -15.49 9.93
CA THR A 97 13.54 -14.03 9.78
C THR A 97 13.53 -13.61 8.31
N ASP A 98 14.25 -14.31 7.44
CA ASP A 98 14.28 -14.02 6.00
C ASP A 98 12.92 -14.21 5.35
N ASN A 99 12.13 -15.20 5.79
CA ASN A 99 10.76 -15.41 5.31
C ASN A 99 9.82 -14.28 5.76
N TYR A 100 9.90 -13.86 7.03
CA TYR A 100 9.13 -12.70 7.51
C TYR A 100 9.50 -11.42 6.77
N LYS A 101 10.79 -11.22 6.49
CA LYS A 101 11.26 -10.08 5.69
C LYS A 101 10.63 -10.10 4.29
N LYS A 102 10.67 -11.22 3.58
CA LYS A 102 10.02 -11.35 2.25
C LYS A 102 8.52 -11.05 2.29
N GLN A 103 7.82 -11.51 3.33
CA GLN A 103 6.39 -11.21 3.50
C GLN A 103 6.16 -9.71 3.74
N SER A 104 6.95 -9.09 4.61
CA SER A 104 6.88 -7.66 4.88
C SER A 104 7.19 -6.82 3.64
N ASP A 105 8.22 -7.18 2.87
CA ASP A 105 8.57 -6.52 1.60
C ASP A 105 7.44 -6.67 0.57
N THR A 106 6.82 -7.85 0.50
CA THR A 106 5.66 -8.09 -0.39
C THR A 106 4.47 -7.22 0.02
N LEU A 107 4.14 -7.15 1.32
CA LEU A 107 3.06 -6.30 1.81
C LEU A 107 3.32 -4.82 1.51
N ASN A 108 4.54 -4.35 1.74
CA ASN A 108 4.91 -2.96 1.45
C ASN A 108 4.81 -2.64 -0.04
N THR A 109 5.36 -3.50 -0.90
CA THR A 109 5.29 -3.29 -2.36
C THR A 109 3.86 -3.34 -2.90
N THR A 110 3.02 -4.22 -2.36
CA THR A 110 1.59 -4.26 -2.71
C THR A 110 0.86 -3.01 -2.22
N ALA A 111 1.08 -2.60 -0.96
CA ALA A 111 0.48 -1.39 -0.41
C ALA A 111 0.87 -0.13 -1.20
N LEU A 112 2.13 0.00 -1.61
CA LEU A 112 2.59 1.12 -2.45
C LEU A 112 1.94 1.10 -3.84
N LYS A 113 1.76 -0.08 -4.45
CA LYS A 113 1.07 -0.22 -5.74
C LYS A 113 -0.40 0.18 -5.62
N GLU A 114 -1.11 -0.35 -4.63
CA GLU A 114 -2.51 -0.01 -4.36
C GLU A 114 -2.66 1.48 -4.06
N TYR A 115 -1.80 2.02 -3.19
CA TYR A 115 -1.77 3.45 -2.91
C TYR A 115 -1.61 4.27 -4.20
N THR A 116 -0.68 3.91 -5.09
CA THR A 116 -0.46 4.63 -6.35
C THR A 116 -1.67 4.57 -7.28
N VAL A 117 -2.39 3.45 -7.34
CA VAL A 117 -3.60 3.27 -8.16
C VAL A 117 -4.78 4.08 -7.61
N HIS A 118 -4.88 4.19 -6.29
CA HIS A 118 -5.95 4.91 -5.60
C HIS A 118 -5.64 6.39 -5.34
N ASN A 119 -4.39 6.81 -5.47
CA ASN A 119 -3.99 8.18 -5.21
C ASN A 119 -4.63 9.16 -6.20
N ASN A 120 -5.09 10.29 -5.69
CA ASN A 120 -5.77 11.36 -6.45
C ASN A 120 -4.84 12.52 -6.81
N ILE A 121 -3.54 12.45 -6.46
CA ILE A 121 -2.60 13.56 -6.63
C ILE A 121 -2.25 13.81 -8.11
N TYR A 122 -2.14 12.77 -8.93
CA TYR A 122 -1.71 12.94 -10.33
C TYR A 122 -2.63 12.22 -11.31
N GLU A 123 -3.44 13.01 -12.02
CA GLU A 123 -4.38 12.52 -13.03
C GLU A 123 -4.20 13.27 -14.36
N PRO A 124 -3.26 12.83 -15.21
CA PRO A 124 -2.90 13.60 -16.41
C PRO A 124 -4.06 13.79 -17.38
N LEU A 125 -4.99 12.82 -17.46
CA LEU A 125 -6.16 12.96 -18.34
C LEU A 125 -7.18 13.97 -17.80
N TRP A 126 -7.29 14.08 -16.48
CA TRP A 126 -8.09 15.14 -15.86
C TRP A 126 -7.52 16.51 -16.24
N ASP A 127 -6.22 16.70 -16.01
CA ASP A 127 -5.56 17.98 -16.26
C ASP A 127 -5.58 18.38 -17.74
N LEU A 128 -5.37 17.41 -18.65
CA LEU A 128 -5.30 17.67 -20.09
C LEU A 128 -6.66 17.96 -20.73
N TYR A 129 -7.71 17.25 -20.29
CA TYR A 129 -9.01 17.22 -20.98
C TYR A 129 -10.19 17.57 -20.08
N TYR A 130 -10.46 16.77 -19.04
CA TYR A 130 -11.71 16.91 -18.27
C TYR A 130 -11.79 18.21 -17.46
N SER A 131 -10.66 18.72 -16.98
CA SER A 131 -10.59 19.98 -16.25
C SER A 131 -11.14 21.16 -17.07
N LYS A 132 -10.88 21.15 -18.39
CA LYS A 132 -11.34 22.17 -19.34
C LYS A 132 -12.79 21.97 -19.73
N GLU A 133 -13.18 20.74 -20.08
CA GLU A 133 -14.55 20.41 -20.47
C GLU A 133 -15.56 20.63 -19.33
N LEU A 134 -15.17 20.36 -18.09
CA LEU A 134 -16.00 20.55 -16.90
C LEU A 134 -15.76 21.91 -16.22
N ALA A 135 -14.92 22.78 -16.78
CA ALA A 135 -14.70 24.13 -16.24
C ALA A 135 -16.00 24.92 -16.04
N PRO A 136 -17.01 24.87 -16.94
CA PRO A 136 -18.28 25.54 -16.74
C PRO A 136 -19.06 25.02 -15.52
N VAL A 137 -18.89 23.74 -15.15
CA VAL A 137 -19.51 23.13 -13.96
C VAL A 137 -18.75 23.52 -12.69
N ILE A 138 -17.41 23.54 -12.75
CA ILE A 138 -16.56 23.90 -11.61
C ILE A 138 -16.78 25.37 -11.23
N ASN A 139 -16.73 26.24 -12.24
CA ASN A 139 -16.80 27.68 -12.11
C ASN A 139 -18.23 28.23 -12.19
N SER A 140 -19.25 27.35 -12.24
CA SER A 140 -20.63 27.81 -12.33
C SER A 140 -21.00 28.63 -11.10
N THR A 141 -21.48 29.84 -11.33
CA THR A 141 -22.27 30.61 -10.36
C THR A 141 -23.68 30.80 -10.91
N PRO A 142 -24.74 30.77 -10.08
CA PRO A 142 -26.12 30.89 -10.56
C PRO A 142 -26.35 32.12 -11.46
N GLU A 143 -25.66 33.22 -11.14
CA GLU A 143 -25.73 34.49 -11.86
C GLU A 143 -25.22 34.41 -13.31
N THR A 144 -24.20 33.59 -13.58
CA THR A 144 -23.63 33.44 -14.92
C THR A 144 -24.63 32.86 -15.92
N PHE A 145 -25.60 32.07 -15.47
CA PHE A 145 -26.57 31.43 -16.34
C PHE A 145 -27.59 32.42 -16.94
N LEU A 146 -27.83 33.55 -16.27
CA LEU A 146 -28.76 34.60 -16.72
C LEU A 146 -28.05 35.72 -17.51
N ALA A 147 -26.74 35.60 -17.71
CA ALA A 147 -25.96 36.57 -18.47
C ALA A 147 -26.44 36.68 -19.93
N GLY A 148 -26.56 37.91 -20.42
CA GLY A 148 -26.98 38.20 -21.80
C GLY A 148 -28.49 38.04 -22.10
N LEU A 149 -29.33 37.71 -21.12
CA LEU A 149 -30.79 37.66 -21.28
C LEU A 149 -31.43 39.02 -20.90
N SER A 150 -32.49 39.41 -21.63
CA SER A 150 -33.29 40.59 -21.30
C SER A 150 -34.03 40.43 -19.97
N PRO A 151 -34.40 41.53 -19.28
CA PRO A 151 -35.12 41.45 -18.01
C PRO A 151 -36.43 40.66 -18.09
N GLU A 152 -37.21 40.84 -19.17
CA GLU A 152 -38.44 40.07 -19.41
C GLU A 152 -38.18 38.56 -19.54
N ALA A 153 -37.12 38.18 -20.25
CA ALA A 153 -36.73 36.78 -20.43
C ALA A 153 -36.27 36.15 -19.11
N ARG A 154 -35.57 36.90 -18.26
CA ARG A 154 -35.17 36.44 -16.92
C ARG A 154 -36.38 36.18 -16.05
N GLN A 155 -37.32 37.12 -15.99
CA GLN A 155 -38.54 36.96 -15.21
C GLN A 155 -39.36 35.76 -15.68
N TYR A 156 -39.50 35.56 -16.99
CA TYR A 156 -40.16 34.39 -17.55
C TYR A 156 -39.53 33.07 -17.12
N LEU A 157 -38.20 32.97 -17.13
CA LEU A 157 -37.48 31.76 -16.71
C LEU A 157 -37.60 31.47 -15.21
N ILE A 158 -37.75 32.52 -14.40
CA ILE A 158 -38.00 32.42 -12.95
C ILE A 158 -39.44 31.97 -12.71
N ASP A 159 -40.43 32.64 -13.32
CA ASP A 159 -41.85 32.31 -13.17
C ASP A 159 -42.16 30.85 -13.59
N THR A 160 -41.49 30.37 -14.64
CA THR A 160 -41.67 29.01 -15.18
C THR A 160 -40.84 27.94 -14.46
N LYS A 161 -40.04 28.31 -13.46
CA LYS A 161 -39.11 27.43 -12.72
C LYS A 161 -38.06 26.71 -13.58
N LEU A 162 -37.88 27.13 -14.84
CA LEU A 162 -36.89 26.54 -15.75
C LEU A 162 -35.46 26.91 -15.33
N TYR A 163 -35.27 28.13 -14.83
CA TYR A 163 -33.99 28.57 -14.26
C TYR A 163 -33.59 27.76 -13.03
N GLU A 164 -34.51 27.60 -12.08
CA GLU A 164 -34.28 26.84 -10.84
C GLU A 164 -33.85 25.39 -11.15
N ARG A 165 -34.55 24.74 -12.09
CA ARG A 165 -34.20 23.39 -12.55
C ARG A 165 -32.77 23.30 -13.09
N HIS A 166 -32.34 24.29 -13.87
CA HIS A 166 -30.97 24.32 -14.40
C HIS A 166 -29.93 24.49 -13.29
N VAL A 167 -30.18 25.43 -12.36
CA VAL A 167 -29.28 25.69 -11.23
C VAL A 167 -29.10 24.44 -10.37
N ILE A 168 -30.21 23.77 -10.01
CA ILE A 168 -30.18 22.52 -9.25
C ILE A 168 -29.37 21.47 -10.00
N LYS A 169 -29.58 21.33 -11.31
CA LYS A 169 -28.87 20.32 -12.10
C LYS A 169 -27.37 20.57 -12.15
N MET A 170 -26.94 21.83 -12.28
CA MET A 170 -25.53 22.19 -12.28
C MET A 170 -24.90 22.02 -10.89
N ALA A 171 -25.63 22.34 -9.83
CA ALA A 171 -25.19 22.09 -8.45
C ALA A 171 -24.99 20.59 -8.17
N GLU A 172 -25.93 19.74 -8.60
CA GLU A 172 -25.82 18.28 -8.50
C GLU A 172 -24.57 17.76 -9.21
N LEU A 173 -24.30 18.24 -10.44
CA LEU A 173 -23.12 17.85 -11.20
C LEU A 173 -21.82 18.28 -10.51
N LYS A 174 -21.79 19.49 -9.96
CA LYS A 174 -20.64 20.02 -9.22
C LYS A 174 -20.37 19.23 -7.93
N GLU A 175 -21.40 18.91 -7.18
CA GLU A 175 -21.28 18.08 -5.96
C GLU A 175 -20.73 16.69 -6.29
N ARG A 176 -21.31 16.03 -7.29
CA ARG A 176 -20.87 14.70 -7.74
C ARG A 176 -19.43 14.71 -8.25
N LEU A 177 -19.04 15.77 -8.94
CA LEU A 177 -17.66 15.96 -9.38
C LEU A 177 -16.71 16.09 -8.20
N ASN A 178 -17.06 16.90 -7.20
CA ASN A 178 -16.26 17.06 -5.99
C ASN A 178 -16.13 15.73 -5.21
N LEU A 179 -17.23 15.01 -5.04
CA LEU A 179 -17.23 13.68 -4.41
C LEU A 179 -16.33 12.70 -5.16
N SER A 180 -16.37 12.69 -6.49
CA SER A 180 -15.50 11.83 -7.29
C SER A 180 -14.02 12.19 -7.15
N ARG A 181 -13.67 13.44 -6.84
CA ARG A 181 -12.28 13.88 -6.64
C ARG A 181 -11.79 13.61 -5.22
N SER A 182 -12.68 13.57 -4.23
CA SER A 182 -12.34 13.24 -2.84
C SER A 182 -12.42 11.74 -2.53
N ALA A 183 -13.18 10.97 -3.30
CA ALA A 183 -13.37 9.54 -3.06
C ALA A 183 -12.10 8.73 -3.32
N VAL A 184 -11.88 7.72 -2.48
CA VAL A 184 -10.87 6.67 -2.71
C VAL A 184 -11.45 5.69 -3.72
N ALA A 185 -11.04 5.82 -4.98
CA ALA A 185 -11.45 4.95 -6.07
C ALA A 185 -10.24 4.66 -6.96
N GLU A 186 -10.27 3.58 -7.73
CA GLU A 186 -9.22 3.34 -8.73
C GLU A 186 -9.26 4.44 -9.81
N ARG A 187 -8.08 4.84 -10.30
CA ARG A 187 -7.94 5.85 -11.36
C ARG A 187 -8.83 5.59 -12.59
N GLY A 188 -8.93 4.34 -13.04
CA GLY A 188 -9.77 3.98 -14.19
C GLY A 188 -11.25 4.29 -13.96
N ASN A 189 -11.76 3.94 -12.78
CA ASN A 189 -13.14 4.20 -12.40
C ASN A 189 -13.45 5.69 -12.30
N ARG A 190 -12.50 6.50 -11.78
CA ARG A 190 -12.65 7.96 -11.73
C ARG A 190 -12.70 8.57 -13.12
N ILE A 191 -11.83 8.14 -14.04
CA ILE A 191 -11.85 8.61 -15.44
C ILE A 191 -13.19 8.31 -16.11
N LEU A 192 -13.71 7.09 -15.95
CA LEU A 192 -15.03 6.72 -16.47
C LEU A 192 -16.14 7.57 -15.85
N TYR A 193 -16.03 7.88 -14.55
CA TYR A 193 -16.97 8.75 -13.88
C TYR A 193 -16.93 10.18 -14.41
N TYR A 194 -15.74 10.76 -14.64
CA TYR A 194 -15.59 12.08 -15.25
C TYR A 194 -16.20 12.11 -16.66
N HIS A 195 -15.99 11.06 -17.45
CA HIS A 195 -16.61 10.94 -18.75
C HIS A 195 -18.14 10.96 -18.66
N LYS A 196 -18.72 10.18 -17.73
CA LYS A 196 -20.15 10.16 -17.49
C LYS A 196 -20.69 11.53 -17.06
N LEU A 197 -19.99 12.23 -16.15
CA LEU A 197 -20.38 13.57 -15.73
C LEU A 197 -20.30 14.58 -16.89
N MET A 198 -19.29 14.49 -17.74
CA MET A 198 -19.16 15.33 -18.93
C MET A 198 -20.34 15.12 -19.89
N LEU A 199 -20.73 13.88 -20.15
CA LEU A 199 -21.91 13.59 -21.00
C LEU A 199 -23.20 14.14 -20.39
N GLN A 200 -23.37 14.00 -19.08
CA GLN A 200 -24.53 14.57 -18.36
C GLN A 200 -24.54 16.09 -18.43
N TYR A 201 -23.38 16.73 -18.29
CA TYR A 201 -23.23 18.17 -18.45
C TYR A 201 -23.62 18.62 -19.86
N ARG A 202 -23.11 17.94 -20.91
CA ARG A 202 -23.45 18.27 -22.31
C ARG A 202 -24.95 18.20 -22.56
N SER A 203 -25.59 17.13 -22.11
CA SER A 203 -27.05 16.99 -22.21
C SER A 203 -27.80 18.08 -21.44
N ALA A 204 -27.36 18.42 -20.23
CA ALA A 204 -27.97 19.51 -19.45
C ALA A 204 -27.79 20.88 -20.12
N ASN A 205 -26.62 21.12 -20.71
CA ASN A 205 -26.31 22.37 -21.41
C ASN A 205 -27.11 22.51 -22.72
N GLU A 206 -27.23 21.43 -23.50
CA GLU A 206 -28.08 21.39 -24.70
C GLU A 206 -29.54 21.69 -24.35
N TRP A 207 -30.05 21.08 -23.28
CA TRP A 207 -31.39 21.39 -22.78
C TRP A 207 -31.52 22.87 -22.39
N TRP A 208 -30.54 23.44 -21.68
CA TRP A 208 -30.55 24.86 -21.30
C TRP A 208 -30.52 25.80 -22.51
N LEU A 209 -29.67 25.52 -23.49
CA LEU A 209 -29.61 26.27 -24.74
C LEU A 209 -30.93 26.20 -25.51
N SER A 210 -31.55 25.02 -25.56
CA SER A 210 -32.88 24.85 -26.14
C SER A 210 -33.92 25.70 -25.41
N VAL A 211 -33.94 25.67 -24.07
CA VAL A 211 -34.82 26.53 -23.26
C VAL A 211 -34.62 27.99 -23.62
N ARG A 212 -33.37 28.48 -23.62
CA ARG A 212 -33.03 29.87 -23.96
C ARG A 212 -33.52 30.28 -25.35
N ASN A 213 -33.36 29.41 -26.34
CA ASN A 213 -33.80 29.66 -27.72
C ASN A 213 -35.33 29.72 -27.84
N HIS A 214 -36.07 29.03 -26.96
CA HIS A 214 -37.53 29.03 -26.97
C HIS A 214 -38.17 30.15 -26.13
N VAL A 215 -37.41 30.83 -25.27
CA VAL A 215 -37.92 31.94 -24.44
C VAL A 215 -38.63 33.04 -25.26
N PRO A 216 -38.08 33.54 -26.39
CA PRO A 216 -38.74 34.59 -27.17
C PRO A 216 -40.14 34.17 -27.64
N LYS A 217 -40.28 32.92 -28.11
CA LYS A 217 -41.56 32.34 -28.53
C LYS A 217 -42.54 32.23 -27.36
N GLY A 218 -42.06 31.75 -26.21
CA GLY A 218 -42.85 31.66 -24.97
C GLY A 218 -43.34 33.03 -24.49
N LEU A 219 -42.49 34.05 -24.58
CA LEU A 219 -42.84 35.44 -24.28
C LEU A 219 -43.89 35.98 -25.25
N SER A 220 -43.75 35.73 -26.56
CA SER A 220 -44.76 36.13 -27.56
C SER A 220 -46.13 35.50 -27.29
N ILE A 221 -46.16 34.24 -26.83
CA ILE A 221 -47.40 33.55 -26.45
C ILE A 221 -47.95 34.18 -25.17
N LYS A 222 -47.14 34.38 -24.12
CA LYS A 222 -47.55 35.04 -22.87
C LYS A 222 -48.14 36.44 -23.11
N LYS A 223 -47.59 37.20 -24.06
CA LYS A 223 -48.10 38.53 -24.46
C LYS A 223 -49.44 38.47 -25.21
N LYS A 224 -49.74 37.37 -25.91
CA LYS A 224 -51.01 37.15 -26.62
C LYS A 224 -52.12 36.59 -25.73
N VAL A 225 -51.73 35.93 -24.63
CA VAL A 225 -52.67 35.43 -23.62
C VAL A 225 -53.02 36.58 -22.69
N ASP A 226 -54.18 37.16 -22.93
CA ASP A 226 -54.72 38.25 -22.12
C ASP A 226 -55.24 37.68 -20.79
N PRO A 227 -54.68 38.04 -19.62
CA PRO A 227 -55.10 37.46 -18.34
C PRO A 227 -56.53 37.85 -17.94
N ASN A 228 -57.11 38.86 -18.61
CA ASN A 228 -58.49 39.32 -18.44
C ASN A 228 -59.45 38.82 -19.53
N LYS A 229 -58.97 38.08 -20.54
CA LYS A 229 -59.89 37.26 -21.33
C LYS A 229 -60.25 36.09 -20.44
N GLU A 230 -61.50 36.08 -19.99
CA GLU A 230 -62.15 34.90 -19.43
C GLU A 230 -61.60 33.68 -20.16
N SER A 231 -61.10 32.71 -19.37
CA SER A 231 -60.86 31.35 -19.85
C SER A 231 -61.88 31.07 -20.92
N LEU A 232 -61.44 30.82 -22.18
CA LEU A 232 -62.34 30.48 -23.27
C LEU A 232 -63.44 29.62 -22.65
N ASN A 233 -64.64 30.18 -22.51
CA ASN A 233 -65.83 29.43 -22.14
C ASN A 233 -66.07 28.56 -23.37
N LEU A 234 -65.22 27.55 -23.51
CA LEU A 234 -65.54 26.35 -24.20
C LEU A 234 -66.63 25.80 -23.29
N ASP A 235 -67.88 26.06 -23.67
CA ASP A 235 -69.06 25.31 -23.24
C ASP A 235 -68.86 23.85 -23.69
N TRP A 236 -67.81 23.22 -23.17
CA TRP A 236 -67.44 21.87 -23.45
C TRP A 236 -68.45 21.03 -22.69
N THR A 237 -69.32 20.41 -23.47
CA THR A 237 -70.30 19.46 -22.98
C THR A 237 -69.92 18.10 -23.55
N PRO A 238 -70.16 16.98 -22.85
CA PRO A 238 -69.90 15.65 -23.42
C PRO A 238 -70.62 15.38 -24.76
N GLN A 239 -71.66 16.19 -25.06
CA GLN A 239 -72.40 16.17 -26.32
C GLN A 239 -71.57 16.73 -27.49
N THR A 240 -70.72 17.74 -27.27
CA THR A 240 -69.89 18.34 -28.33
C THR A 240 -68.85 17.35 -28.85
N ASP A 241 -68.25 16.53 -27.97
CA ASP A 241 -67.27 15.50 -28.38
C ASP A 241 -67.93 14.37 -29.18
N LYS A 242 -69.17 13.98 -28.80
CA LYS A 242 -69.95 12.98 -29.56
C LYS A 242 -70.29 13.50 -30.95
N GLU A 243 -70.75 14.74 -31.07
CA GLU A 243 -71.06 15.37 -32.35
C GLU A 243 -69.83 15.51 -33.25
N LEU A 244 -68.66 15.84 -32.65
CA LEU A 244 -67.40 15.92 -33.38
C LEU A 244 -66.97 14.54 -33.89
N ALA A 245 -67.07 13.50 -33.05
CA ALA A 245 -66.77 12.12 -33.43
C ALA A 245 -67.70 11.64 -34.56
N GLU A 246 -69.00 11.92 -34.47
CA GLU A 246 -69.97 11.58 -35.53
C GLU A 246 -69.73 12.37 -36.83
N LYS A 247 -69.24 13.61 -36.74
CA LYS A 247 -68.86 14.41 -37.91
C LYS A 247 -67.62 13.82 -38.60
N VAL A 248 -66.58 13.48 -37.84
CA VAL A 248 -65.35 12.86 -38.36
C VAL A 248 -65.68 11.51 -39.00
N VAL A 249 -66.47 10.66 -38.35
CA VAL A 249 -66.90 9.37 -38.92
C VAL A 249 -67.69 9.55 -40.21
N ARG A 250 -68.57 10.56 -40.29
CA ARG A 250 -69.29 10.88 -41.54
C ARG A 250 -68.33 11.33 -42.65
N GLU A 251 -67.44 12.28 -42.37
CA GLU A 251 -66.46 12.75 -43.36
C GLU A 251 -65.59 11.61 -43.89
N PHE A 252 -65.12 10.70 -43.02
CA PHE A 252 -64.37 9.51 -43.45
C PHE A 252 -65.20 8.52 -44.28
N LYS A 253 -66.52 8.46 -44.09
CA LYS A 253 -67.40 7.53 -44.82
C LYS A 253 -67.71 7.98 -46.25
N TYR A 254 -67.51 9.26 -46.58
CA TYR A 254 -67.71 9.81 -47.93
C TYR A 254 -66.41 9.94 -48.74
N ILE A 255 -65.26 9.50 -48.19
CA ILE A 255 -63.94 9.53 -48.84
C ILE A 255 -63.54 8.14 -49.41
N ASN A 256 -64.37 7.11 -49.19
CA ASN A 256 -64.30 5.80 -49.87
C ASN A 256 -65.47 5.63 -50.83
#